data_AF-A0A813GCT6-F1
#
_entry.id   AF-A0A813GCT6-F1
#
_cell.length_a   1.000
_cell.length_b   1.000
_cell.length_c   1.000
_cell.angle_alpha   90.00
_cell.angle_beta   90.00
_cell.angle_gamma   90.00
#
_symmetry.space_group_name_H-M   'P 1'
#
loop_
_entity.id
_entity.type
_entity.pdbx_description
1 polymer ?
#
loop_
_entity_poly.entity_id
_entity_poly.type
_entity_poly.pdbx_seq_one_letter_code
_entity_poly.pdbx_strand_id
1 'polypeptide(L)'
;FMARGAGQPGGWADGRPDRAELADPYAKSATGVAAADSDEALRTAITLLLDGAVPTAEHDAMLDTLAKGANGRRRQDVIACASYLCERVGVPRDMSYPAARCLRGALNWVVSRM
;
A
#
# COMPACT_ATOMS: atom_id res chain seq x y z
N PHE A 1 1.95 0.56 -8.62
CA PHE A 1 0.82 -0.33 -8.25
C PHE A 1 0.10 0.15 -7.00
N MET A 2 0.81 0.35 -5.88
CA MET A 2 0.22 0.80 -4.62
C MET A 2 -0.61 2.10 -4.75
N ALA A 3 -0.08 3.10 -5.48
CA ALA A 3 -0.75 4.39 -5.71
C ALA A 3 -2.14 4.30 -6.39
N ARG A 4 -2.57 3.12 -6.87
CA ARG A 4 -3.94 2.93 -7.39
C ARG A 4 -5.01 2.96 -6.29
N GLY A 5 -4.65 2.74 -5.03
CA GLY A 5 -5.62 2.80 -3.92
C GLY A 5 -6.21 4.20 -3.71
N ALA A 6 -5.44 5.25 -3.94
CA ALA A 6 -5.92 6.64 -3.98
C ALA A 6 -6.21 7.14 -5.41
N GLY A 7 -6.21 6.24 -6.38
CA GLY A 7 -6.38 6.52 -7.79
C GLY A 7 -7.82 6.45 -8.25
N GLN A 8 -8.03 6.06 -9.52
CA GLN A 8 -9.36 5.88 -10.10
C GLN A 8 -9.57 4.42 -10.54
N PRO A 9 -10.72 3.80 -10.24
CA PRO A 9 -11.07 2.49 -10.79
C PRO A 9 -11.27 2.59 -12.31
N GLY A 10 -11.04 1.47 -13.01
CA GLY A 10 -11.16 1.37 -14.46
C GLY A 10 -12.45 0.72 -14.95
N GLY A 11 -13.30 0.24 -14.04
CA GLY A 11 -14.60 -0.38 -14.33
C GLY A 11 -14.52 -1.84 -14.78
N TRP A 12 -13.41 -2.54 -14.48
CA TRP A 12 -13.22 -3.93 -14.93
C TRP A 12 -14.33 -4.90 -14.49
N ALA A 13 -14.84 -4.70 -13.28
CA ALA A 13 -15.87 -5.52 -12.64
C ALA A 13 -17.28 -4.91 -12.70
N ASP A 14 -17.47 -3.77 -13.37
CA ASP A 14 -18.76 -3.10 -13.44
C ASP A 14 -19.80 -4.00 -14.12
N GLY A 15 -20.83 -4.38 -13.36
CA GLY A 15 -21.87 -5.30 -13.81
C GLY A 15 -21.39 -6.75 -14.06
N ARG A 16 -20.18 -7.10 -13.61
CA ARG A 16 -19.55 -8.41 -13.83
C ARG A 16 -19.03 -9.02 -12.52
N PRO A 17 -19.90 -9.74 -11.77
CA PRO A 17 -19.56 -10.29 -10.45
C PRO A 17 -18.53 -11.43 -10.50
N ASP A 18 -18.28 -11.99 -11.68
CA ASP A 18 -17.25 -13.00 -11.94
C ASP A 18 -15.82 -12.43 -11.98
N ARG A 19 -15.69 -11.10 -11.94
CA ARG A 19 -14.40 -10.41 -12.06
C ARG A 19 -13.93 -9.86 -10.73
N ALA A 20 -12.65 -10.08 -10.43
CA ALA A 20 -12.01 -9.50 -9.27
C ALA A 20 -11.78 -7.98 -9.48
N GLU A 21 -12.49 -7.17 -8.70
CA GLU A 21 -12.45 -5.69 -8.77
C GLU A 21 -11.02 -5.14 -8.66
N LEU A 22 -10.23 -5.64 -7.70
CA LEU A 22 -8.85 -5.17 -7.52
C LEU A 22 -7.91 -5.57 -8.66
N ALA A 23 -8.27 -6.59 -9.45
CA ALA A 23 -7.48 -7.03 -10.61
C ALA A 23 -7.69 -6.16 -11.86
N ASP A 24 -8.37 -5.01 -11.73
CA ASP A 24 -8.66 -4.10 -12.83
C ASP A 24 -7.39 -3.65 -13.60
N PRO A 25 -7.24 -4.02 -14.89
CA PRO A 25 -6.11 -3.61 -15.71
C PRO A 25 -6.17 -2.13 -16.10
N TYR A 26 -7.35 -1.50 -16.05
CA TYR A 26 -7.61 -0.12 -16.46
C TYR A 26 -7.60 0.88 -15.29
N ALA A 27 -7.45 0.42 -14.05
CA ALA A 27 -7.31 1.29 -12.88
C ALA A 27 -6.09 2.21 -13.01
N LYS A 28 -6.31 3.50 -12.73
CA LYS A 28 -5.31 4.57 -12.83
C LYS A 28 -4.72 4.87 -11.46
N SER A 29 -3.40 5.03 -11.40
CA SER A 29 -2.72 5.46 -10.19
C SER A 29 -3.03 6.91 -9.85
N ALA A 30 -3.02 7.25 -8.56
CA ALA A 30 -2.85 8.63 -8.11
C ALA A 30 -1.52 9.20 -8.64
N THR A 31 -1.43 10.52 -8.76
CA THR A 31 -0.25 11.25 -9.25
C THR A 31 0.16 12.35 -8.26
N GLY A 32 1.32 12.96 -8.49
CA GLY A 32 1.82 14.05 -7.65
C GLY A 32 2.17 13.59 -6.22
N VAL A 33 1.80 14.41 -5.24
CA VAL A 33 2.19 14.22 -3.84
C VAL A 33 1.66 12.91 -3.25
N ALA A 34 0.42 12.51 -3.57
CA ALA A 34 -0.14 11.26 -3.07
C ALA A 34 0.65 10.03 -3.56
N ALA A 35 1.16 10.07 -4.80
CA ALA A 35 2.01 9.01 -5.34
C ALA A 35 3.39 8.99 -4.68
N ALA A 36 3.99 10.16 -4.44
CA ALA A 36 5.28 10.29 -3.76
C ALA A 36 5.20 9.79 -2.30
N ASP A 37 4.21 10.23 -1.54
CA ASP A 37 4.00 9.79 -0.15
C ASP A 37 3.74 8.28 -0.07
N SER A 38 3.01 7.72 -1.03
CA SER A 38 2.78 6.28 -1.10
C SER A 38 4.05 5.50 -1.43
N ASP A 39 4.94 6.04 -2.29
CA ASP A 39 6.23 5.42 -2.59
C ASP A 39 7.17 5.44 -1.37
N GLU A 40 7.22 6.57 -0.66
CA GLU A 40 7.96 6.72 0.59
C GLU A 40 7.49 5.69 1.63
N ALA A 41 6.17 5.61 1.87
CA ALA A 41 5.58 4.64 2.79
C ALA A 41 5.88 3.18 2.38
N LEU A 42 5.85 2.88 1.08
CA LEU A 42 6.21 1.55 0.58
C LEU A 42 7.68 1.25 0.85
N ARG A 43 8.59 2.21 0.60
CA ARG A 43 10.02 2.03 0.89
C ARG A 43 10.26 1.75 2.36
N THR A 44 9.62 2.49 3.27
CA THR A 44 9.70 2.21 4.71
C THR A 44 9.22 0.80 5.05
N ALA A 45 8.11 0.35 4.46
CA ALA A 45 7.62 -1.01 4.64
C ALA A 45 8.60 -2.07 4.10
N ILE A 46 9.27 -1.81 2.96
CA ILE A 46 10.27 -2.71 2.41
C ILE A 46 11.54 -2.73 3.29
N THR A 47 12.02 -1.58 3.76
CA THR A 47 13.14 -1.53 4.72
C THR A 47 12.84 -2.36 5.96
N LEU A 48 11.63 -2.23 6.52
CA LEU A 48 11.15 -3.07 7.62
C LEU A 48 11.25 -4.57 7.31
N LEU A 49 10.86 -5.00 6.11
CA LEU A 49 10.97 -6.40 5.70
C LEU A 49 12.42 -6.86 5.54
N LEU A 50 13.29 -6.01 5.02
CA LEU A 50 14.73 -6.30 4.89
C LEU A 50 15.40 -6.42 6.26
N ASP A 51 14.94 -5.66 7.25
CA ASP A 51 15.44 -5.67 8.62
C ASP A 51 14.76 -6.74 9.51
N GLY A 52 14.17 -7.77 8.89
CA GLY A 52 13.62 -8.93 9.59
C GLY A 52 12.15 -8.80 10.00
N ALA A 53 11.42 -7.83 9.47
CA ALA A 53 9.98 -7.61 9.68
C ALA A 53 9.59 -7.32 11.13
N VAL A 54 10.51 -6.77 11.92
CA VAL A 54 10.27 -6.29 13.29
C VAL A 54 10.48 -4.78 13.34
N PRO A 55 9.45 -3.97 13.66
CA PRO A 55 9.59 -2.52 13.74
C PRO A 55 10.66 -2.10 14.74
N THR A 56 11.49 -1.14 14.34
CA THR A 56 12.53 -0.52 15.17
C THR A 56 12.25 0.98 15.31
N ALA A 57 12.96 1.66 16.21
CA ALA A 57 12.85 3.11 16.37
C ALA A 57 13.18 3.88 15.07
N GLU A 58 14.05 3.34 14.21
CA GLU A 58 14.40 3.95 12.93
C GLU A 58 13.23 3.87 11.94
N HIS A 59 12.58 2.70 11.84
CA HIS A 59 11.37 2.53 11.03
C HIS A 59 10.25 3.47 11.48
N ASP A 60 10.04 3.55 12.79
CA ASP A 60 9.07 4.47 13.39
C ASP A 60 9.40 5.92 13.02
N ALA A 61 10.66 6.34 13.13
CA ALA A 61 11.09 7.70 12.79
C ALA A 61 10.90 8.06 11.31
N MET A 62 11.16 7.11 10.40
CA MET A 62 10.92 7.29 8.96
C MET A 62 9.43 7.56 8.69
N LEU A 63 8.55 6.72 9.25
CA LEU A 63 7.13 6.83 9.01
C LEU A 63 6.51 8.05 9.74
N ASP A 64 6.98 8.36 10.93
CA ASP A 64 6.58 9.57 11.68
C ASP A 64 6.96 10.85 10.95
N THR A 65 8.12 10.86 10.27
CA THR A 65 8.54 12.00 9.44
C THR A 65 7.58 12.23 8.29
N LEU A 66 7.20 11.15 7.59
CA LEU A 66 6.17 11.21 6.54
C LEU A 66 4.82 11.67 7.10
N ALA A 67 4.36 11.09 8.21
CA ALA A 67 3.09 11.41 8.83
C ALA A 67 3.01 12.87 9.28
N LYS A 68 4.08 13.43 9.88
CA LYS A 68 4.15 14.84 10.28
C LYS A 68 4.13 15.78 9.08
N GLY A 69 4.76 15.38 7.97
CA GLY A 69 4.76 16.15 6.72
C GLY A 69 3.44 16.06 5.92
N ALA A 70 2.60 15.06 6.22
CA ALA A 70 1.34 14.82 5.54
C ALA A 70 0.14 15.41 6.31
N ASN A 71 -0.72 16.12 5.58
CA ASN A 71 -2.02 16.54 6.11
C ASN A 71 -3.00 15.35 6.17
N GLY A 72 -4.17 15.55 6.78
CA GLY A 72 -5.15 14.47 6.97
C GLY A 72 -5.58 13.78 5.67
N ARG A 73 -5.68 14.51 4.56
CA ARG A 73 -6.03 13.91 3.26
C ARG A 73 -4.91 13.04 2.71
N ARG A 74 -3.67 13.53 2.75
CA ARG A 74 -2.48 12.79 2.29
C ARG A 74 -2.27 11.51 3.09
N ARG A 75 -2.49 11.55 4.40
CA ARG A 75 -2.49 10.35 5.25
C ARG A 75 -3.53 9.33 4.80
N GLN A 76 -4.76 9.79 4.55
CA GLN A 76 -5.83 8.91 4.07
C GLN A 76 -5.51 8.29 2.71
N ASP A 77 -4.88 9.05 1.80
CA ASP A 77 -4.46 8.54 0.50
C ASP A 77 -3.39 7.44 0.67
N VAL A 78 -2.42 7.60 1.58
CA VAL A 78 -1.43 6.54 1.88
C VAL A 78 -2.10 5.30 2.49
N ILE A 79 -3.03 5.47 3.42
CA ILE A 79 -3.80 4.37 4.02
C ILE A 79 -4.55 3.60 2.94
N ALA A 80 -5.23 4.30 2.02
CA ALA A 80 -5.95 3.69 0.91
C ALA A 80 -5.00 2.92 -0.02
N CYS A 81 -3.84 3.50 -0.35
CA CYS A 81 -2.81 2.88 -1.16
C CYS A 81 -2.21 1.61 -0.51
N ALA A 82 -1.91 1.65 0.78
CA ALA A 82 -1.36 0.50 1.52
C ALA A 82 -2.38 -0.63 1.64
N SER A 83 -3.63 -0.30 1.99
CA SER A 83 -4.73 -1.26 2.08
C SER A 83 -5.01 -1.91 0.73
N TYR A 84 -5.05 -1.10 -0.34
CA TYR A 84 -5.20 -1.60 -1.71
C TYR A 84 -4.13 -2.64 -2.06
N LEU A 85 -2.85 -2.38 -1.74
CA LEU A 85 -1.77 -3.33 -2.04
C LEU A 85 -1.90 -4.63 -1.23
N CYS A 86 -2.28 -4.54 0.06
CA CYS A 86 -2.54 -5.71 0.92
C CYS A 86 -3.52 -6.69 0.29
N GLU A 87 -4.64 -6.16 -0.24
CA GLU A 87 -5.72 -6.93 -0.83
C GLU A 87 -5.42 -7.34 -2.28
N ARG A 88 -4.67 -6.50 -3.01
CA ARG A 88 -4.36 -6.73 -4.42
C ARG A 88 -3.34 -7.85 -4.67
N VAL A 89 -2.40 -8.04 -3.76
CA VAL A 89 -1.36 -9.07 -3.92
C VAL A 89 -2.01 -10.46 -3.86
N GLY A 90 -1.94 -11.18 -4.97
CA GLY A 90 -2.52 -12.51 -5.14
C GLY A 90 -1.51 -13.62 -4.90
N VAL A 91 -1.93 -14.67 -4.20
CA VAL A 91 -1.12 -15.87 -3.95
C VAL A 91 -1.72 -17.04 -4.73
N PRO A 92 -0.92 -17.86 -5.46
CA PRO A 92 0.54 -17.84 -5.55
C PRO A 92 1.12 -16.97 -6.69
N ARG A 93 0.26 -16.26 -7.44
CA ARG A 93 0.66 -15.56 -8.69
C ARG A 93 1.77 -14.52 -8.48
N ASP A 94 1.65 -13.67 -7.47
CA ASP A 94 2.59 -12.58 -7.20
C ASP A 94 3.75 -13.03 -6.29
N MET A 95 3.46 -13.87 -5.30
CA MET A 95 4.45 -14.39 -4.35
C MET A 95 3.91 -15.61 -3.58
N SER A 96 4.80 -16.26 -2.81
CA SER A 96 4.43 -17.35 -1.90
C SER A 96 3.56 -16.87 -0.73
N TYR A 97 2.79 -17.77 -0.13
CA TYR A 97 1.95 -17.44 1.03
C TYR A 97 2.74 -16.84 2.22
N PRO A 98 3.91 -17.37 2.62
CA PRO A 98 4.70 -16.76 3.69
C PRO A 98 5.20 -15.36 3.33
N ALA A 99 5.64 -15.12 2.09
CA ALA A 99 6.06 -13.80 1.65
C ALA A 99 4.90 -12.78 1.69
N ALA A 100 3.71 -13.19 1.22
CA ALA A 100 2.51 -12.35 1.29
C ALA A 100 2.10 -12.03 2.73
N ARG A 101 2.25 -12.97 3.66
CA ARG A 101 2.00 -12.75 5.09
C ARG A 101 2.92 -11.68 5.67
N CYS A 102 4.22 -11.74 5.38
CA CYS A 102 5.18 -10.73 5.83
C CYS A 102 4.87 -9.36 5.24
N LEU A 103 4.67 -9.28 3.91
CA LEU A 103 4.34 -8.01 3.24
C LEU A 103 3.07 -7.37 3.80
N ARG A 104 2.00 -8.15 3.98
CA ARG A 104 0.75 -7.66 4.58
C ARG A 104 0.95 -7.20 6.02
N GLY A 105 1.81 -7.86 6.79
CA GLY A 105 2.19 -7.41 8.14
C GLY A 105 2.84 -6.02 8.13
N ALA A 106 3.83 -5.81 7.26
CA ALA A 106 4.51 -4.53 7.11
C ALA A 106 3.56 -3.42 6.62
N LEU A 107 2.71 -3.70 5.64
CA LEU A 107 1.72 -2.74 5.14
C LEU A 107 0.64 -2.40 6.18
N ASN A 108 0.18 -3.37 6.97
CA ASN A 108 -0.76 -3.11 8.07
C ASN A 108 -0.11 -2.28 9.18
N TRP A 109 1.19 -2.48 9.45
CA TRP A 109 1.94 -1.60 10.36
C TRP A 109 1.95 -0.16 9.83
N VAL A 110 2.20 0.06 8.53
CA VAL A 110 2.08 1.39 7.91
C VAL A 110 0.69 1.98 8.12
N VAL A 111 -0.37 1.22 7.82
CA VAL A 111 -1.77 1.67 8.00
C VAL A 111 -2.06 2.07 9.45
N SER A 112 -1.52 1.35 10.44
CA SER A 112 -1.75 1.63 11.86
C SER A 112 -1.08 2.92 12.37
N ARG A 113 -0.12 3.46 11.62
CA ARG A 113 0.76 4.57 12.02
C ARG A 113 0.50 5.87 11.25
N MET A 114 -0.19 5.80 10.12
CA MET A 114 -0.55 6.96 9.28
C MET A 114 -1.80 7.68 9.80
#